data_AF-A0A1H5G2L2-F1
#
_entry.id   AF-A0A1H5G2L2-F1
#
_cell.length_a   1.000
_cell.length_b   1.000
_cell.length_c   1.000
_cell.angle_alpha   90.00
_cell.angle_beta   90.00
_cell.angle_gamma   90.00
#
_symmetry.space_group_name_H-M   'P 1'
#
loop_
_entity.id
_entity.type
_entity.pdbx_description
1 polymer ?
#
loop_
_entity_poly.entity_id
_entity_poly.type
_entity_poly.pdbx_seq_one_letter_code
_entity_poly.pdbx_strand_id
1 'polypeptide(L)'
;MDEPTVSGAEAPPVAPDPSVERAMSNGMATSAEVSAPGVSLASSATPEPQHPHNKSPCGCGGCGRAVPAADGPGRPSETYPPFVYAVGRLEPRIPSLGIEKEFAQATGRAETANLTDRQALHAVLTDPQSRYLAKHLCYVLVIQGVDTYVLRPRDPADYGLLVDAIGPSPQASDLQTVIGLRGPLAPPDLCNGLMLPLVAFDQIYAFDTETLVAGLPRPDDLDEESFRSASRELFDRVIQIADNAGSSDEHRALNYCAVRYAQIYVRAAHAFATGLALTAIDTRPSRLSGSRSIQDVVFAYTNRTTDVTEKYFVRVDVTEEFPFLVTKLSPYYDR
;
A
#
# COMPACT_ATOMS: atom_id res chain seq x y z
N MET A 1 -10.48 -92.03 -10.35
CA MET A 1 -11.66 -92.31 -11.17
C MET A 1 -12.82 -91.58 -10.51
N ASP A 2 -13.35 -90.62 -11.26
CA ASP A 2 -14.65 -89.94 -11.19
C ASP A 2 -15.20 -89.33 -9.89
N GLU A 3 -15.76 -88.15 -10.13
CA GLU A 3 -16.45 -87.11 -9.36
C GLU A 3 -17.59 -87.57 -8.39
N PRO A 4 -18.07 -86.71 -7.45
CA PRO A 4 -19.08 -85.69 -7.79
C PRO A 4 -19.06 -84.34 -7.02
N THR A 5 -19.20 -83.24 -7.78
CA THR A 5 -20.23 -82.18 -7.73
C THR A 5 -20.92 -81.78 -6.41
N VAL A 6 -20.82 -80.49 -6.03
CA VAL A 6 -21.86 -79.61 -5.40
C VAL A 6 -21.49 -78.13 -5.71
N SER A 7 -22.09 -77.46 -6.70
CA SER A 7 -23.27 -76.56 -6.66
C SER A 7 -23.26 -75.44 -5.61
N GLY A 8 -23.23 -74.17 -6.05
CA GLY A 8 -23.34 -72.99 -5.17
C GLY A 8 -23.50 -71.68 -5.93
N ALA A 9 -24.76 -71.34 -6.20
CA ALA A 9 -25.38 -70.16 -6.82
C ALA A 9 -24.61 -68.81 -6.90
N GLU A 10 -24.70 -68.24 -8.10
CA GLU A 10 -24.32 -66.89 -8.55
C GLU A 10 -25.41 -65.86 -8.16
N ALA A 11 -25.01 -64.72 -7.57
CA ALA A 11 -25.89 -63.60 -7.27
C ALA A 11 -25.73 -62.48 -8.33
N PRO A 12 -26.81 -61.82 -8.77
CA PRO A 12 -26.79 -60.92 -9.92
C PRO A 12 -26.19 -59.52 -9.61
N PRO A 13 -25.71 -58.79 -10.64
CA PRO A 13 -25.13 -57.46 -10.49
C PRO A 13 -26.18 -56.38 -10.24
N VAL A 14 -25.89 -55.50 -9.28
CA VAL A 14 -26.68 -54.31 -8.95
C VAL A 14 -26.50 -53.26 -10.06
N ALA A 15 -27.62 -52.77 -10.60
CA ALA A 15 -27.67 -51.72 -11.61
C ALA A 15 -27.33 -50.34 -11.04
N PRO A 16 -26.71 -49.42 -11.84
CA PRO A 16 -26.51 -48.03 -11.44
C PRO A 16 -27.78 -47.19 -11.63
N ASP A 17 -28.02 -46.32 -10.65
CA ASP A 17 -29.17 -45.40 -10.52
C ASP A 17 -29.14 -44.29 -11.59
N PRO A 18 -30.22 -44.08 -12.39
CA PRO A 18 -30.29 -43.04 -13.41
C PRO A 18 -30.89 -41.75 -12.82
N SER A 19 -30.05 -40.83 -12.39
CA SER A 19 -30.48 -39.46 -12.04
C SER A 19 -29.40 -38.45 -12.46
N VAL A 20 -29.35 -38.16 -13.76
CA VAL A 20 -28.68 -36.98 -14.33
C VAL A 20 -29.74 -36.02 -14.83
N GLU A 21 -29.43 -34.72 -14.72
CA GLU A 21 -30.07 -33.55 -15.35
C GLU A 21 -30.99 -32.69 -14.48
N ARG A 22 -30.38 -31.67 -13.83
CA ARG A 22 -30.66 -30.24 -14.05
C ARG A 22 -30.06 -29.39 -12.94
N ALA A 23 -29.06 -28.56 -13.28
CA ALA A 23 -28.98 -27.15 -12.88
C ALA A 23 -27.61 -26.58 -13.28
N MET A 24 -27.50 -26.10 -14.52
CA MET A 24 -26.64 -24.96 -14.82
C MET A 24 -27.39 -23.70 -14.37
N SER A 25 -26.84 -22.93 -13.43
CA SER A 25 -27.15 -21.51 -13.24
C SER A 25 -26.28 -20.91 -12.14
N ASN A 26 -25.35 -20.05 -12.55
CA ASN A 26 -24.93 -18.79 -11.90
C ASN A 26 -24.95 -18.72 -10.36
N GLY A 27 -23.74 -18.68 -9.77
CA GLY A 27 -23.49 -18.20 -8.42
C GLY A 27 -22.25 -17.32 -8.41
N MET A 28 -22.47 -16.02 -8.56
CA MET A 28 -21.49 -14.93 -8.57
C MET A 28 -20.57 -14.99 -7.32
N ALA A 29 -19.28 -15.25 -7.50
CA ALA A 29 -18.29 -15.05 -6.45
C ALA A 29 -18.16 -13.55 -6.18
N THR A 30 -18.72 -13.11 -5.05
CA THR A 30 -18.60 -11.74 -4.54
C THR A 30 -17.13 -11.45 -4.22
N SER A 31 -16.49 -10.62 -5.04
CA SER A 31 -15.13 -10.12 -4.82
C SER A 31 -15.17 -9.11 -3.66
N ALA A 32 -14.63 -9.46 -2.50
CA ALA A 32 -14.41 -8.50 -1.43
C ALA A 32 -13.14 -7.70 -1.71
N GLU A 33 -13.24 -6.37 -1.71
CA GLU A 33 -12.09 -5.54 -1.33
C GLU A 33 -11.70 -5.94 0.09
N VAL A 34 -10.48 -6.42 0.28
CA VAL A 34 -9.98 -6.74 1.61
C VAL A 34 -9.58 -5.42 2.26
N SER A 35 -10.43 -4.91 3.16
CA SER A 35 -10.03 -3.88 4.09
C SER A 35 -8.97 -4.47 5.02
N ALA A 36 -7.86 -3.75 5.21
CA ALA A 36 -6.83 -4.15 6.16
C ALA A 36 -7.45 -4.42 7.55
N PRO A 37 -6.98 -5.44 8.29
CA PRO A 37 -7.52 -5.75 9.60
C PRO A 37 -7.20 -4.61 10.58
N GLY A 38 -8.23 -3.97 11.17
CA GLY A 38 -8.05 -3.04 12.29
C GLY A 38 -9.00 -1.83 12.42
N VAL A 39 -9.97 -1.60 11.53
CA VAL A 39 -10.75 -0.34 11.57
C VAL A 39 -12.17 -0.54 12.12
N SER A 40 -12.41 -0.06 13.34
CA SER A 40 -13.75 0.17 13.90
C SER A 40 -14.16 1.62 13.63
N LEU A 41 -15.11 1.84 12.72
CA LEU A 41 -15.65 3.16 12.42
C LEU A 41 -16.89 3.44 13.29
N ALA A 42 -16.70 4.18 14.37
CA ALA A 42 -17.79 4.79 15.11
C ALA A 42 -18.21 6.10 14.42
N SER A 43 -19.45 6.13 13.94
CA SER A 43 -20.11 7.28 13.33
C SER A 43 -20.42 8.35 14.38
N SER A 44 -20.11 9.61 14.09
CA SER A 44 -20.70 10.75 14.78
C SER A 44 -20.99 11.90 13.83
N ALA A 45 -22.10 12.58 14.14
CA ALA A 45 -22.91 13.39 13.25
C ALA A 45 -22.38 14.82 13.03
N THR A 46 -22.80 15.39 11.91
CA THR A 46 -22.57 16.76 11.42
C THR A 46 -23.36 17.81 12.22
N PRO A 47 -22.87 19.06 12.28
CA PRO A 47 -23.76 20.22 12.34
C PRO A 47 -23.58 21.18 11.15
N GLU A 48 -24.70 21.81 10.77
CA GLU A 48 -24.91 22.80 9.70
C GLU A 48 -24.07 24.09 9.83
N PRO A 49 -23.81 24.81 8.71
CA PRO A 49 -23.14 26.12 8.74
C PRO A 49 -24.12 27.30 8.75
N GLN A 50 -23.89 28.28 9.62
CA GLN A 50 -24.55 29.59 9.61
C GLN A 50 -23.69 30.64 8.89
N HIS A 51 -24.30 31.37 7.95
CA HIS A 51 -23.78 32.63 7.39
C HIS A 51 -24.02 33.79 8.37
N PRO A 52 -23.21 34.88 8.32
CA PRO A 52 -23.74 36.08 7.68
C PRO A 52 -22.73 36.94 6.89
N HIS A 53 -23.32 37.72 5.98
CA HIS A 53 -22.77 38.79 5.15
C HIS A 53 -21.85 39.80 5.86
N ASN A 54 -20.83 40.33 5.15
CA ASN A 54 -20.75 41.79 4.92
C ASN A 54 -19.77 42.21 3.79
N LYS A 55 -20.35 42.86 2.77
CA LYS A 55 -19.94 44.06 2.02
C LYS A 55 -18.44 44.39 1.85
N SER A 56 -18.01 44.40 0.58
CA SER A 56 -16.99 45.34 0.06
C SER A 56 -17.52 46.79 0.08
N PRO A 57 -16.63 47.79 0.06
CA PRO A 57 -16.33 48.43 -1.23
C PRO A 57 -14.88 48.96 -1.44
N CYS A 58 -14.47 48.91 -2.72
CA CYS A 58 -13.67 49.89 -3.48
C CYS A 58 -12.26 50.33 -3.05
N GLY A 59 -11.31 50.26 -4.01
CA GLY A 59 -10.57 51.46 -4.43
C GLY A 59 -9.06 51.33 -4.67
N CYS A 60 -8.65 51.61 -5.92
CA CYS A 60 -7.31 52.02 -6.40
C CYS A 60 -6.25 50.90 -6.51
N GLY A 61 -5.58 50.66 -7.65
CA GLY A 61 -5.14 51.57 -8.71
C GLY A 61 -3.62 51.69 -8.63
N GLY A 62 -2.88 50.78 -9.28
CA GLY A 62 -1.41 50.75 -9.23
C GLY A 62 -0.82 49.85 -10.30
N CYS A 63 -0.44 50.46 -11.41
CA CYS A 63 0.31 49.92 -12.53
C CYS A 63 1.63 49.24 -12.15
N GLY A 64 1.75 47.95 -12.47
CA GLY A 64 3.00 47.19 -12.43
C GLY A 64 3.10 46.30 -13.67
N ARG A 65 4.07 46.60 -14.52
CA ARG A 65 4.40 45.96 -15.80
C ARG A 65 4.50 44.43 -15.65
N ALA A 66 3.67 43.70 -16.39
CA ALA A 66 3.86 42.27 -16.60
C ALA A 66 5.08 42.06 -17.51
N VAL A 67 6.12 41.43 -16.98
CA VAL A 67 7.21 40.86 -17.78
C VAL A 67 6.72 39.50 -18.25
N PRO A 68 6.71 39.18 -19.56
CA PRO A 68 6.37 37.84 -20.01
C PRO A 68 7.51 36.90 -19.56
N ALA A 69 7.18 35.94 -18.69
CA ALA A 69 8.08 34.86 -18.34
C ALA A 69 8.37 34.04 -19.61
N ALA A 70 9.65 33.95 -19.96
CA ALA A 70 10.15 33.14 -21.05
C ALA A 70 9.90 31.65 -20.77
N ASP A 71 9.48 30.95 -21.82
CA ASP A 71 9.29 29.51 -21.88
C ASP A 71 10.57 28.75 -21.49
N GLY A 72 10.56 28.13 -20.31
CA GLY A 72 11.48 27.06 -19.91
C GLY A 72 10.83 25.69 -20.15
N PRO A 73 11.61 24.60 -20.29
CA PRO A 73 11.08 23.31 -20.68
C PRO A 73 10.18 22.73 -19.58
N GLY A 74 8.91 22.55 -19.91
CA GLY A 74 7.95 21.59 -19.37
C GLY A 74 8.05 21.23 -17.89
N ARG A 75 7.53 22.10 -17.01
CA ARG A 75 6.86 21.57 -15.81
C ARG A 75 5.57 20.91 -16.28
N PRO A 76 5.25 19.66 -15.93
CA PRO A 76 3.87 19.23 -15.99
C PRO A 76 3.08 20.23 -15.15
N SER A 77 2.03 20.84 -15.71
CA SER A 77 1.08 21.56 -14.87
C SER A 77 0.55 20.52 -13.89
N GLU A 78 0.92 20.61 -12.62
CA GLU A 78 0.29 19.80 -11.57
C GLU A 78 -1.18 20.28 -11.50
N THR A 79 -2.01 19.69 -12.36
CA THR A 79 -3.46 19.93 -12.43
C THR A 79 -4.13 19.43 -11.14
N TYR A 80 -3.41 18.65 -10.34
CA TYR A 80 -3.85 18.03 -9.11
C TYR A 80 -2.86 18.28 -7.97
N PRO A 81 -3.32 18.27 -6.70
CA PRO A 81 -2.42 18.35 -5.56
C PRO A 81 -1.37 17.23 -5.59
N PRO A 82 -0.15 17.48 -5.11
CA PRO A 82 0.94 16.50 -5.16
C PRO A 82 0.75 15.40 -4.10
N PHE A 83 -0.19 14.48 -4.34
CA PHE A 83 -0.46 13.37 -3.45
C PHE A 83 0.68 12.35 -3.43
N VAL A 84 0.81 11.65 -2.30
CA VAL A 84 1.78 10.57 -2.09
C VAL A 84 1.04 9.31 -1.69
N TYR A 85 1.42 8.19 -2.30
CA TYR A 85 1.07 6.84 -1.89
C TYR A 85 2.35 6.02 -1.92
N ALA A 86 3.06 6.00 -0.79
CA ALA A 86 4.40 5.45 -0.69
C ALA A 86 4.43 4.26 0.26
N VAL A 87 5.32 3.31 -0.02
CA VAL A 87 5.63 2.18 0.87
C VAL A 87 7.12 2.26 1.20
N GLY A 88 7.46 2.27 2.48
CA GLY A 88 8.84 2.37 2.95
C GLY A 88 8.93 2.05 4.43
N ARG A 89 10.12 2.21 5.01
CA ARG A 89 10.36 2.01 6.44
C ARG A 89 10.34 3.33 7.19
N LEU A 90 9.66 3.36 8.33
CA LEU A 90 9.61 4.50 9.22
C LEU A 90 10.80 4.51 10.18
N GLU A 91 11.54 5.62 10.20
CA GLU A 91 12.67 5.81 11.10
C GLU A 91 12.51 7.08 11.96
N PRO A 92 12.31 6.93 13.28
CA PRO A 92 12.34 8.07 14.20
C PRO A 92 13.79 8.55 14.40
N ARG A 93 13.99 9.87 14.38
CA ARG A 93 15.26 10.54 14.61
C ARG A 93 15.08 11.64 15.65
N ILE A 94 16.07 11.76 16.53
CA ILE A 94 16.12 12.82 17.53
C ILE A 94 16.72 14.07 16.86
N PRO A 95 15.97 15.18 16.73
CA PRO A 95 16.39 16.30 15.90
C PRO A 95 17.35 17.27 16.59
N SER A 96 17.47 17.21 17.93
CA SER A 96 18.37 18.11 18.67
C SER A 96 18.83 17.51 20.00
N LEU A 97 19.95 18.03 20.51
CA LEU A 97 20.51 17.64 21.80
C LEU A 97 19.52 17.86 22.97
N GLY A 98 18.68 18.90 22.90
CA GLY A 98 17.68 19.16 23.94
C GLY A 98 16.67 18.01 24.06
N ILE A 99 16.17 17.53 22.91
CA ILE A 99 15.26 16.38 22.86
C ILE A 99 15.97 15.09 23.28
N GLU A 100 17.24 14.92 22.88
CA GLU A 100 18.07 13.78 23.31
C GLU A 100 18.18 13.71 24.83
N LYS A 101 18.47 14.84 25.50
CA LYS A 101 18.60 14.89 26.96
C LYS A 101 17.27 14.70 27.68
N GLU A 102 16.18 15.26 27.17
CA GLU A 102 14.86 15.01 27.75
C GLU A 102 14.45 13.55 27.60
N PHE A 103 14.69 12.96 26.44
CA PHE A 103 14.45 11.54 26.21
C PHE A 103 15.28 10.66 27.15
N ALA A 104 16.57 10.98 27.35
CA ALA A 104 17.42 10.27 28.32
C ALA A 104 16.90 10.38 29.76
N GLN A 105 16.34 11.53 30.16
CA GLN A 105 15.70 11.69 31.46
C GLN A 105 14.42 10.86 31.59
N ALA A 106 13.60 10.81 30.54
CA ALA A 106 12.40 9.99 30.50
C ALA A 106 12.73 8.50 30.58
N THR A 107 13.74 8.04 29.82
CA THR A 107 14.27 6.67 29.90
C THR A 107 14.74 6.34 31.32
N GLY A 108 15.44 7.25 32.00
CA GLY A 108 15.89 7.04 33.39
C GLY A 108 14.77 6.93 34.43
N ARG A 109 13.55 7.39 34.10
CA ARG A 109 12.35 7.25 34.95
C ARG A 109 11.53 6.00 34.60
N ALA A 110 11.72 5.45 33.41
CA ALA A 110 10.99 4.30 32.89
C ALA A 110 11.70 2.98 33.23
N GLU A 111 10.94 1.89 33.27
CA GLU A 111 11.49 0.54 33.45
C GLU A 111 12.03 0.01 32.10
N THR A 112 13.19 0.50 31.67
CA THR A 112 13.82 0.08 30.40
C THR A 112 14.97 -0.91 30.59
N ALA A 113 15.06 -1.54 31.77
CA ALA A 113 16.08 -2.55 32.03
C ALA A 113 15.93 -3.74 31.07
N ASN A 114 17.04 -4.19 30.48
CA ASN A 114 17.10 -5.29 29.49
C ASN A 114 16.37 -5.02 28.16
N LEU A 115 15.98 -3.78 27.87
CA LEU A 115 15.46 -3.40 26.56
C LEU A 115 16.60 -2.98 25.63
N THR A 116 16.46 -3.29 24.34
CA THR A 116 17.27 -2.65 23.31
C THR A 116 16.93 -1.16 23.20
N ASP A 117 17.82 -0.35 22.61
CA ASP A 117 17.58 1.09 22.43
C ASP A 117 16.25 1.39 21.73
N ARG A 118 15.85 0.55 20.76
CA ARG A 118 14.59 0.71 20.02
C ARG A 118 13.36 0.32 20.84
N GLN A 119 13.46 -0.74 21.62
CA GLN A 119 12.40 -1.13 22.57
C GLN A 119 12.22 -0.07 23.66
N ALA A 120 13.33 0.46 24.20
CA ALA A 120 13.30 1.55 25.16
C ALA A 120 12.66 2.81 24.54
N LEU A 121 12.96 3.11 23.27
CA LEU A 121 12.34 4.21 22.55
C LEU A 121 10.84 4.05 22.39
N HIS A 122 10.38 2.89 21.93
CA HIS A 122 8.95 2.64 21.85
C HIS A 122 8.27 2.73 23.23
N ALA A 123 8.87 2.15 24.27
CA ALA A 123 8.34 2.18 25.64
C ALA A 123 8.17 3.62 26.15
N VAL A 124 9.19 4.47 25.99
CA VAL A 124 9.14 5.89 26.40
C VAL A 124 8.10 6.68 25.61
N LEU A 125 7.97 6.43 24.30
CA LEU A 125 6.99 7.15 23.47
C LEU A 125 5.54 6.73 23.74
N THR A 126 5.34 5.51 24.23
CA THR A 126 4.02 4.97 24.57
C THR A 126 3.56 5.41 25.97
N ASP A 127 4.49 5.68 26.89
CA ASP A 127 4.15 6.14 28.24
C ASP A 127 3.38 7.48 28.20
N PRO A 128 2.17 7.55 28.79
CA PRO A 128 1.39 8.78 28.90
C PRO A 128 2.17 9.99 29.46
N GLN A 129 3.13 9.77 30.36
CA GLN A 129 3.92 10.85 30.97
C GLN A 129 4.90 11.50 29.98
N SER A 130 5.36 10.76 28.97
CA SER A 130 6.35 11.20 27.97
C SER A 130 5.79 11.27 26.54
N ARG A 131 4.48 11.05 26.34
CA ARG A 131 3.81 11.13 25.03
C ARG A 131 4.06 12.43 24.27
N TYR A 132 4.35 13.53 24.97
CA TYR A 132 4.69 14.80 24.33
C TYR A 132 5.97 14.71 23.47
N LEU A 133 6.92 13.82 23.80
CA LEU A 133 8.16 13.62 23.05
C LEU A 133 7.92 13.13 21.63
N ALA A 134 6.84 12.38 21.38
CA ALA A 134 6.49 11.93 20.03
C ALA A 134 6.33 13.11 19.06
N LYS A 135 5.84 14.27 19.53
CA LYS A 135 5.65 15.47 18.69
C LYS A 135 6.97 16.14 18.29
N HIS A 136 8.03 15.86 19.04
CA HIS A 136 9.35 16.47 18.90
C HIS A 136 10.36 15.57 18.18
N LEU A 137 9.98 14.35 17.81
CA LEU A 137 10.81 13.51 16.95
C LEU A 137 10.65 13.89 15.47
N CYS A 138 11.71 13.67 14.71
CA CYS A 138 11.69 13.70 13.26
C CYS A 138 11.38 12.29 12.75
N TYR A 139 10.32 12.13 11.98
CA TYR A 139 9.94 10.84 11.41
C TYR A 139 10.32 10.81 9.94
N VAL A 140 11.23 9.93 9.56
CA VAL A 140 11.73 9.82 8.19
C VAL A 140 11.17 8.55 7.55
N LEU A 141 10.53 8.69 6.39
CA LEU A 141 10.20 7.54 5.54
C LEU A 141 11.39 7.23 4.64
N VAL A 142 11.95 6.04 4.83
CA VAL A 142 13.09 5.51 4.09
C VAL A 142 12.56 4.51 3.06
N ILE A 143 12.74 4.83 1.77
CA ILE A 143 12.29 3.97 0.66
C ILE A 143 13.53 3.36 0.02
N GLN A 144 13.60 2.02 -0.04
CA GLN A 144 14.75 1.28 -0.58
C GLN A 144 16.11 1.69 0.04
N GLY A 145 16.11 2.08 1.32
CA GLY A 145 17.33 2.52 2.02
C GLY A 145 17.72 3.98 1.79
N VAL A 146 16.89 4.76 1.08
CA VAL A 146 17.09 6.19 0.84
C VAL A 146 16.08 7.02 1.64
N ASP A 147 16.57 7.97 2.43
CA ASP A 147 15.72 8.93 3.14
C ASP A 147 14.92 9.75 2.12
N THR A 148 13.59 9.60 2.11
CA THR A 148 12.74 10.16 1.05
C THR A 148 11.83 11.27 1.55
N TYR A 149 11.15 11.08 2.67
CA TYR A 149 10.20 12.07 3.21
C TYR A 149 10.36 12.28 4.71
N VAL A 150 10.00 13.48 5.17
CA VAL A 150 9.73 13.74 6.58
C VAL A 150 8.23 13.71 6.81
N LEU A 151 7.78 12.82 7.68
CA LEU A 151 6.35 12.60 7.95
C LEU A 151 5.86 13.51 9.07
N ARG A 152 4.67 14.08 8.87
CA ARG A 152 3.90 14.80 9.88
C ARG A 152 2.45 14.38 9.74
N PRO A 153 1.74 14.08 10.83
CA PRO A 153 0.31 13.85 10.73
C PRO A 153 -0.39 15.16 10.32
N ARG A 154 -1.45 15.07 9.52
CA ARG A 154 -2.31 16.23 9.23
C ARG A 154 -3.10 16.65 10.47
N ASP A 155 -3.57 15.69 11.27
CA ASP A 155 -4.16 15.92 12.60
C ASP A 155 -3.11 15.75 13.72
N PRO A 156 -2.83 16.76 14.56
CA PRO A 156 -1.94 16.62 15.71
C PRO A 156 -2.33 15.54 16.74
N ALA A 157 -3.52 14.95 16.69
CA ALA A 157 -3.90 13.79 17.49
C ALA A 157 -3.21 12.49 17.02
N ASP A 158 -2.83 12.41 15.74
CA ASP A 158 -2.38 11.18 15.08
C ASP A 158 -0.89 10.88 15.25
N TYR A 159 -0.18 11.62 16.09
CA TYR A 159 1.20 11.25 16.47
C TYR A 159 1.28 9.87 17.12
N GLY A 160 0.19 9.40 17.74
CA GLY A 160 0.11 8.02 18.24
C GLY A 160 0.32 6.99 17.12
N LEU A 161 -0.24 7.22 15.93
CA LEU A 161 -0.13 6.30 14.79
C LEU A 161 1.33 6.13 14.33
N LEU A 162 2.16 7.16 14.46
CA LEU A 162 3.59 7.06 14.15
C LEU A 162 4.34 6.21 15.18
N VAL A 163 3.97 6.31 16.46
CA VAL A 163 4.54 5.48 17.53
C VAL A 163 4.12 4.03 17.34
N ASP A 164 2.82 3.80 17.08
CA ASP A 164 2.27 2.47 16.80
C ASP A 164 2.93 1.84 15.56
N ALA A 165 3.20 2.63 14.52
CA ALA A 165 3.84 2.16 13.30
C ALA A 165 5.32 1.78 13.47
N ILE A 166 6.03 2.33 14.48
CA ILE A 166 7.39 1.91 14.85
C ILE A 166 7.36 0.55 15.55
N GLY A 167 6.33 0.32 16.37
CA GLY A 167 6.13 -0.92 17.10
C GLY A 167 7.18 -1.19 18.20
N PRO A 168 6.92 -2.17 19.08
CA PRO A 168 7.80 -2.48 20.20
C PRO A 168 9.07 -3.24 19.80
N SER A 169 9.06 -3.94 18.66
CA SER A 169 10.17 -4.77 18.19
C SER A 169 10.41 -4.56 16.70
N PRO A 170 10.88 -3.37 16.29
CA PRO A 170 11.07 -3.04 14.88
C PRO A 170 12.05 -4.00 14.20
N GLN A 171 11.60 -4.59 13.10
CA GLN A 171 12.38 -5.47 12.24
C GLN A 171 12.81 -4.75 10.95
N ALA A 172 13.84 -5.28 10.30
CA ALA A 172 14.31 -4.72 9.03
C ALA A 172 13.28 -4.86 7.89
N SER A 173 12.37 -5.83 8.01
CA SER A 173 11.28 -6.11 7.08
C SER A 173 10.01 -5.32 7.34
N ASP A 174 9.95 -4.50 8.38
CA ASP A 174 8.78 -3.70 8.70
C ASP A 174 8.61 -2.59 7.67
N LEU A 175 7.40 -2.47 7.14
CA LEU A 175 7.01 -1.51 6.13
C LEU A 175 5.80 -0.71 6.59
N GLN A 176 5.74 0.52 6.10
CA GLN A 176 4.64 1.44 6.32
C GLN A 176 4.14 1.93 4.97
N THR A 177 2.83 1.79 4.73
CA THR A 177 2.16 2.55 3.67
C THR A 177 1.79 3.91 4.20
N VAL A 178 2.21 4.96 3.52
CA VAL A 178 1.92 6.36 3.85
C VAL A 178 1.11 6.98 2.71
N ILE A 179 -0.04 7.54 3.06
CA ILE A 179 -0.96 8.23 2.14
C ILE A 179 -1.15 9.65 2.64
N GLY A 180 -0.91 10.64 1.78
CA GLY A 180 -0.98 12.03 2.19
C GLY A 180 -0.69 13.04 1.09
N LEU A 181 -0.49 14.28 1.52
CA LEU A 181 -0.13 15.41 0.68
C LEU A 181 1.36 15.76 0.83
N ARG A 182 2.08 15.84 -0.29
CA ARG A 182 3.45 16.33 -0.31
C ARG A 182 3.46 17.85 -0.16
N GLY A 183 4.17 18.31 0.85
CA GLY A 183 4.43 19.71 1.14
C GLY A 183 5.81 20.17 0.64
N PRO A 184 6.25 21.36 1.09
CA PRO A 184 7.57 21.89 0.80
C PRO A 184 8.68 21.06 1.50
N LEU A 185 9.94 21.41 1.22
CA LEU A 185 11.07 20.86 1.98
C LEU A 185 10.98 21.22 3.46
N ALA A 186 11.31 20.26 4.31
CA ALA A 186 11.42 20.42 5.74
C ALA A 186 12.46 21.52 6.07
N PRO A 187 12.16 22.44 7.00
CA PRO A 187 13.14 23.40 7.46
C PRO A 187 14.27 22.67 8.21
N PRO A 188 15.51 23.19 8.18
CA PRO A 188 16.69 22.52 8.77
C PRO A 188 16.50 22.14 10.25
N ASP A 189 15.80 22.98 11.01
CA ASP A 189 15.61 22.78 12.45
C ASP A 189 14.68 21.60 12.79
N LEU A 190 13.90 21.11 11.82
CA LEU A 190 12.93 20.03 12.05
C LEU A 190 13.59 18.66 12.19
N CYS A 191 14.70 18.44 11.48
CA CYS A 191 15.31 17.12 11.32
C CYS A 191 16.85 17.19 11.28
N ASN A 192 17.46 18.03 12.12
CA ASN A 192 18.92 18.18 12.25
C ASN A 192 19.64 18.45 10.91
N GLY A 193 19.10 19.39 10.12
CA GLY A 193 19.64 19.77 8.82
C GLY A 193 19.20 18.89 7.65
N LEU A 194 18.45 17.82 7.87
CA LEU A 194 17.91 16.97 6.81
C LEU A 194 16.79 17.70 6.04
N MET A 195 17.06 18.06 4.79
CA MET A 195 16.14 18.76 3.91
C MET A 195 15.44 17.79 2.94
N LEU A 196 14.31 17.23 3.37
CA LEU A 196 13.47 16.35 2.55
C LEU A 196 12.06 16.92 2.42
N PRO A 197 11.29 16.56 1.39
CA PRO A 197 9.89 16.98 1.28
C PRO A 197 9.10 16.50 2.51
N LEU A 198 8.26 17.39 3.03
CA LEU A 198 7.28 17.05 4.05
C LEU A 198 6.15 16.25 3.42
N VAL A 199 5.64 15.25 4.14
CA VAL A 199 4.37 14.60 3.80
C VAL A 199 3.44 14.76 4.99
N ALA A 200 2.37 15.52 4.79
CA ALA A 200 1.26 15.60 5.71
C ALA A 200 0.36 14.39 5.44
N PHE A 201 0.50 13.33 6.23
CA PHE A 201 -0.24 12.09 6.02
C PHE A 201 -1.63 12.15 6.66
N ASP A 202 -2.57 11.50 5.98
CA ASP A 202 -3.94 11.26 6.43
C ASP A 202 -4.13 9.79 6.82
N GLN A 203 -3.31 8.90 6.25
CA GLN A 203 -3.28 7.48 6.64
C GLN A 203 -1.86 6.94 6.69
N ILE A 204 -1.60 6.14 7.72
CA ILE A 204 -0.40 5.32 7.85
C ILE A 204 -0.79 3.92 8.34
N TYR A 205 -0.23 2.88 7.71
CA TYR A 205 -0.44 1.49 8.09
C TYR A 205 0.90 0.78 8.15
N ALA A 206 1.19 0.09 9.25
CA ALA A 206 2.37 -0.76 9.39
C ALA A 206 2.02 -2.22 9.12
N PHE A 207 2.91 -2.92 8.43
CA PHE A 207 2.82 -4.35 8.15
C PHE A 207 4.21 -4.87 7.77
N ASP A 208 4.35 -6.19 7.71
CA ASP A 208 5.50 -6.85 7.09
C ASP A 208 5.03 -7.73 5.91
N THR A 209 5.96 -8.14 5.06
CA THR A 209 5.66 -8.99 3.90
C THR A 209 4.95 -10.30 4.31
N GLU A 210 5.28 -10.85 5.48
CA GLU A 210 4.70 -12.11 5.97
C GLU A 210 3.22 -11.99 6.28
N THR A 211 2.87 -10.94 7.02
CA THR A 211 1.53 -10.60 7.47
C THR A 211 0.67 -10.21 6.27
N LEU A 212 1.24 -9.46 5.31
CA LEU A 212 0.57 -9.18 4.04
C LEU A 212 0.21 -10.48 3.33
N VAL A 213 1.19 -11.37 3.09
CA VAL A 213 0.98 -12.62 2.34
C VAL A 213 0.03 -13.57 3.07
N ALA A 214 0.13 -13.67 4.40
CA ALA A 214 -0.77 -14.50 5.20
C ALA A 214 -2.23 -14.00 5.18
N GLY A 215 -2.45 -12.70 4.98
CA GLY A 215 -3.78 -12.11 4.86
C GLY A 215 -4.41 -12.21 3.47
N LEU A 216 -3.66 -12.67 2.45
CA LEU A 216 -4.18 -12.79 1.09
C LEU A 216 -5.15 -13.98 0.95
N PRO A 217 -6.24 -13.83 0.19
CA PRO A 217 -7.13 -14.94 -0.12
C PRO A 217 -6.44 -15.93 -1.05
N ARG A 218 -6.04 -17.08 -0.49
CA ARG A 218 -5.45 -18.19 -1.25
C ARG A 218 -6.55 -18.95 -2.02
N PRO A 219 -6.40 -19.20 -3.33
CA PRO A 219 -7.26 -20.10 -4.08
C PRO A 219 -7.12 -21.57 -3.63
N ASP A 220 -8.23 -22.31 -3.62
CA ASP A 220 -8.25 -23.72 -3.18
C ASP A 220 -7.46 -24.67 -4.10
N ASP A 221 -7.29 -24.30 -5.36
CA ASP A 221 -6.57 -25.08 -6.38
C ASP A 221 -5.05 -24.88 -6.36
N LEU A 222 -4.54 -24.02 -5.46
CA LEU A 222 -3.12 -23.75 -5.31
C LEU A 222 -2.57 -24.27 -3.97
N ASP A 223 -1.39 -24.87 -4.02
CA ASP A 223 -0.66 -25.24 -2.81
C ASP A 223 -0.19 -23.99 -2.05
N GLU A 224 -0.15 -24.09 -0.72
CA GLU A 224 0.15 -22.95 0.14
C GLU A 224 1.58 -22.42 -0.04
N GLU A 225 2.55 -23.33 -0.20
CA GLU A 225 3.97 -22.95 -0.32
C GLU A 225 4.22 -22.17 -1.61
N SER A 226 3.71 -22.66 -2.75
CA SER A 226 3.85 -21.96 -4.04
C SER A 226 3.09 -20.65 -4.06
N PHE A 227 1.90 -20.59 -3.45
CA PHE A 227 1.15 -19.33 -3.33
C PHE A 227 1.94 -18.29 -2.52
N ARG A 228 2.49 -18.69 -1.36
CA ARG A 228 3.31 -17.80 -0.52
C ARG A 228 4.57 -17.35 -1.25
N SER A 229 5.28 -18.27 -1.91
CA SER A 229 6.51 -17.98 -2.65
C SER A 229 6.27 -16.98 -3.79
N ALA A 230 5.28 -17.26 -4.65
CA ALA A 230 4.93 -16.36 -5.75
C ALA A 230 4.44 -14.98 -5.27
N SER A 231 3.72 -14.95 -4.14
CA SER A 231 3.22 -13.70 -3.56
C SER A 231 4.35 -12.82 -3.01
N ARG A 232 5.33 -13.42 -2.34
CA ARG A 232 6.53 -12.71 -1.87
C ARG A 232 7.34 -12.17 -3.04
N GLU A 233 7.60 -13.00 -4.05
CA GLU A 233 8.36 -12.57 -5.24
C GLU A 233 7.69 -11.37 -5.92
N LEU A 234 6.35 -11.41 -6.08
CA LEU A 234 5.60 -10.29 -6.65
C LEU A 234 5.78 -9.02 -5.81
N PHE A 235 5.56 -9.10 -4.50
CA PHE A 235 5.64 -7.94 -3.62
C PHE A 235 7.07 -7.36 -3.57
N ASP A 236 8.07 -8.22 -3.39
CA ASP A 236 9.48 -7.82 -3.37
C ASP A 236 9.86 -7.12 -4.67
N ARG A 237 9.40 -7.64 -5.81
CA ARG A 237 9.66 -7.02 -7.11
C ARG A 237 8.98 -5.66 -7.25
N VAL A 238 7.77 -5.48 -6.71
CA VAL A 238 7.10 -4.17 -6.71
C VAL A 238 7.85 -3.16 -5.84
N ILE A 239 8.24 -3.55 -4.63
CA ILE A 239 8.93 -2.66 -3.68
C ILE A 239 10.36 -2.36 -4.12
N GLN A 240 11.00 -3.22 -4.93
CA GLN A 240 12.33 -3.02 -5.49
C GLN A 240 12.35 -2.28 -6.84
N ILE A 241 11.19 -1.92 -7.42
CA ILE A 241 11.17 -1.08 -8.63
C ILE A 241 11.86 0.25 -8.30
N ALA A 242 12.97 0.53 -8.99
CA ALA A 242 13.79 1.72 -8.77
C ALA A 242 12.96 3.00 -8.87
N ASP A 243 13.34 4.00 -8.08
CA ASP A 243 12.73 5.33 -8.03
C ASP A 243 11.26 5.37 -7.57
N ASN A 244 10.68 4.26 -7.09
CA ASN A 244 9.32 4.19 -6.57
C ASN A 244 9.15 4.97 -5.25
N ALA A 245 9.19 6.31 -5.33
CA ALA A 245 9.01 7.22 -4.20
C ALA A 245 7.53 7.46 -3.86
N GLY A 246 6.59 6.81 -4.56
CA GLY A 246 5.16 6.98 -4.31
C GLY A 246 4.58 8.36 -4.63
N SER A 247 5.31 9.26 -5.30
CA SER A 247 4.84 10.62 -5.63
C SER A 247 4.39 10.82 -7.08
N SER A 248 4.75 9.92 -8.00
CA SER A 248 4.24 9.98 -9.38
C SER A 248 2.97 9.16 -9.50
N ASP A 249 2.17 9.43 -10.52
CA ASP A 249 0.93 8.69 -10.77
C ASP A 249 1.20 7.20 -10.98
N GLU A 250 2.28 6.86 -11.68
CA GLU A 250 2.73 5.49 -11.91
C GLU A 250 3.06 4.78 -10.59
N HIS A 251 3.87 5.42 -9.75
CA HIS A 251 4.26 4.88 -8.44
C HIS A 251 3.04 4.66 -7.55
N ARG A 252 2.12 5.62 -7.54
CA ARG A 252 0.90 5.55 -6.72
C ARG A 252 -0.03 4.43 -7.17
N ALA A 253 -0.21 4.25 -8.48
CA ALA A 253 -1.01 3.16 -9.04
C ALA A 253 -0.43 1.79 -8.70
N LEU A 254 0.89 1.66 -8.84
CA LEU A 254 1.62 0.43 -8.54
C LEU A 254 1.57 0.09 -7.04
N ASN A 255 1.86 1.06 -6.18
CA ASN A 255 1.82 0.86 -4.72
C ASN A 255 0.42 0.52 -4.25
N TYR A 256 -0.61 1.19 -4.76
CA TYR A 256 -2.00 0.84 -4.50
C TYR A 256 -2.30 -0.63 -4.88
N CYS A 257 -1.88 -1.08 -6.07
CA CYS A 257 -2.09 -2.47 -6.48
C CYS A 257 -1.42 -3.45 -5.49
N ALA A 258 -0.19 -3.17 -5.08
CA ALA A 258 0.55 -4.02 -4.15
C ALA A 258 -0.16 -4.17 -2.80
N VAL A 259 -0.61 -3.07 -2.18
CA VAL A 259 -1.12 -3.13 -0.80
C VAL A 259 -2.65 -3.23 -0.69
N ARG A 260 -3.39 -3.14 -1.79
CA ARG A 260 -4.86 -3.19 -1.77
C ARG A 260 -5.49 -4.18 -2.74
N TYR A 261 -4.77 -4.66 -3.76
CA TYR A 261 -5.41 -5.47 -4.81
C TYR A 261 -4.95 -6.92 -4.84
N ALA A 262 -5.52 -7.75 -3.96
CA ALA A 262 -5.19 -9.18 -3.79
C ALA A 262 -5.17 -10.02 -5.10
N GLN A 263 -5.94 -9.65 -6.13
CA GLN A 263 -6.04 -10.44 -7.35
C GLN A 263 -4.75 -10.47 -8.18
N ILE A 264 -3.84 -9.49 -8.02
CA ILE A 264 -2.52 -9.55 -8.68
C ILE A 264 -1.70 -10.73 -8.14
N TYR A 265 -1.85 -11.04 -6.84
CA TYR A 265 -1.15 -12.15 -6.18
C TYR A 265 -1.72 -13.49 -6.61
N VAL A 266 -3.05 -13.61 -6.64
CA VAL A 266 -3.75 -14.79 -7.17
C VAL A 266 -3.28 -15.08 -8.60
N ARG A 267 -3.24 -14.06 -9.47
CA ARG A 267 -2.77 -14.24 -10.85
C ARG A 267 -1.30 -14.63 -10.92
N ALA A 268 -0.43 -13.99 -10.14
CA ALA A 268 0.99 -14.34 -10.10
C ALA A 268 1.20 -15.79 -9.64
N ALA A 269 0.44 -16.26 -8.65
CA ALA A 269 0.52 -17.63 -8.18
C ALA A 269 0.04 -18.66 -9.21
N HIS A 270 -1.06 -18.41 -9.94
CA HIS A 270 -1.46 -19.29 -11.06
C HIS A 270 -0.43 -19.29 -12.19
N ALA A 271 0.13 -18.11 -12.53
CA ALA A 271 1.18 -18.01 -13.53
C ALA A 271 2.42 -18.83 -13.12
N PHE A 272 2.81 -18.74 -11.85
CA PHE A 272 3.90 -19.52 -11.27
C PHE A 272 3.63 -21.03 -11.35
N ALA A 273 2.44 -21.49 -10.93
CA ALA A 273 2.03 -22.89 -10.98
C ALA A 273 2.00 -23.49 -12.40
N THR A 274 1.83 -22.66 -13.42
CA THR A 274 1.83 -23.05 -14.84
C THR A 274 3.18 -22.83 -15.54
N GLY A 275 4.24 -22.55 -14.76
CA GLY A 275 5.60 -22.44 -15.26
C GLY A 275 5.96 -21.08 -15.85
N LEU A 276 5.11 -20.07 -15.73
CA LEU A 276 5.43 -18.69 -16.10
C LEU A 276 6.16 -17.96 -14.97
N ALA A 277 7.06 -17.04 -15.33
CA ALA A 277 7.78 -16.16 -14.43
C ALA A 277 7.33 -14.72 -14.64
N LEU A 278 7.24 -13.92 -13.57
CA LEU A 278 7.02 -12.47 -13.70
C LEU A 278 8.28 -11.82 -14.29
N THR A 279 8.17 -11.29 -15.51
CA THR A 279 9.31 -10.74 -16.25
C THR A 279 9.32 -9.22 -16.30
N ALA A 280 8.14 -8.58 -16.29
CA ALA A 280 8.04 -7.13 -16.26
C ALA A 280 6.79 -6.65 -15.52
N ILE A 281 6.91 -5.47 -14.92
CA ILE A 281 5.80 -4.65 -14.45
C ILE A 281 5.99 -3.29 -15.10
N ASP A 282 5.02 -2.88 -15.92
CA ASP A 282 5.03 -1.59 -16.61
C ASP A 282 3.81 -0.79 -16.16
N THR A 283 4.01 0.50 -15.87
CA THR A 283 2.91 1.39 -15.49
C THR A 283 2.94 2.60 -16.40
N ARG A 284 1.79 2.92 -16.98
CA ARG A 284 1.69 3.95 -18.00
C ARG A 284 0.33 4.64 -18.02
N PRO A 285 0.26 5.88 -18.49
CA PRO A 285 -1.01 6.58 -18.63
C PRO A 285 -1.99 5.83 -19.53
N SER A 286 -3.23 5.69 -19.05
CA SER A 286 -4.31 5.08 -19.82
C SER A 286 -4.78 6.01 -20.93
N ARG A 287 -5.23 5.45 -22.06
CA ARG A 287 -5.91 6.25 -23.11
C ARG A 287 -7.28 6.77 -22.66
N LEU A 288 -7.78 6.30 -21.51
CA LEU A 288 -9.04 6.72 -20.91
C LEU A 288 -8.88 7.87 -19.90
N SER A 289 -7.67 8.39 -19.69
CA SER A 289 -7.31 9.40 -18.70
C SER A 289 -7.79 10.82 -19.03
N GLY A 290 -9.03 10.99 -19.50
CA GLY A 290 -9.57 12.25 -20.03
C GLY A 290 -9.28 13.46 -19.15
N SER A 291 -10.15 13.75 -18.18
CA SER A 291 -9.82 14.73 -17.13
C SER A 291 -9.11 14.09 -15.94
N ARG A 292 -9.29 12.78 -15.72
CA ARG A 292 -8.75 12.03 -14.59
C ARG A 292 -7.38 11.44 -14.91
N SER A 293 -6.49 11.33 -13.92
CA SER A 293 -5.27 10.56 -14.08
C SER A 293 -5.54 9.08 -13.84
N ILE A 294 -5.55 8.30 -14.93
CA ILE A 294 -5.75 6.84 -14.90
C ILE A 294 -4.47 6.19 -15.41
N GLN A 295 -3.99 5.18 -14.70
CA GLN A 295 -2.81 4.40 -15.05
C GLN A 295 -3.22 2.97 -15.39
N ASP A 296 -2.67 2.44 -16.49
CA ASP A 296 -2.67 1.01 -16.79
C ASP A 296 -1.43 0.41 -16.10
N VAL A 297 -1.61 -0.49 -15.13
CA VAL A 297 -0.52 -1.29 -14.52
C VAL A 297 -0.54 -2.66 -15.19
N VAL A 298 0.54 -3.00 -15.90
CA VAL A 298 0.66 -4.19 -16.76
C VAL A 298 1.68 -5.15 -16.16
N PHE A 299 1.26 -6.37 -15.90
CA PHE A 299 2.09 -7.48 -15.43
C PHE A 299 2.35 -8.44 -16.60
N ALA A 300 3.62 -8.66 -16.92
CA ALA A 300 4.03 -9.60 -17.96
C ALA A 300 4.58 -10.88 -17.34
N TYR A 301 4.05 -12.02 -17.77
CA TYR A 301 4.47 -13.34 -17.34
C TYR A 301 4.98 -14.12 -18.54
N THR A 302 6.22 -14.59 -18.50
CA THR A 302 6.83 -15.32 -19.60
C THR A 302 7.02 -16.79 -19.22
N ASN A 303 6.58 -17.70 -20.08
CA ASN A 303 6.77 -19.12 -19.90
C ASN A 303 8.26 -19.49 -20.02
N ARG A 304 8.80 -20.16 -19.00
CA ARG A 304 10.24 -20.46 -18.89
C ARG A 304 10.80 -21.40 -19.97
N THR A 305 9.95 -22.13 -20.68
CA THR A 305 10.35 -23.13 -21.68
C THR A 305 10.07 -22.70 -23.11
N THR A 306 8.98 -21.95 -23.32
CA THR A 306 8.50 -21.59 -24.66
C THR A 306 8.72 -20.12 -25.01
N ASP A 307 9.16 -19.29 -24.06
CA ASP A 307 9.31 -17.83 -24.16
C ASP A 307 8.01 -17.08 -24.56
N VAL A 308 6.86 -17.77 -24.53
CA VAL A 308 5.55 -17.15 -24.75
C VAL A 308 5.21 -16.25 -23.56
N THR A 309 4.86 -15.00 -23.84
CA THR A 309 4.53 -14.01 -22.82
C THR A 309 3.03 -13.73 -22.79
N GLU A 310 2.41 -13.90 -21.63
CA GLU A 310 1.06 -13.44 -21.32
C GLU A 310 1.13 -12.14 -20.54
N LYS A 311 0.26 -11.18 -20.87
CA LYS A 311 0.17 -9.91 -20.16
C LYS A 311 -1.22 -9.73 -19.56
N TYR A 312 -1.26 -9.19 -18.37
CA TYR A 312 -2.49 -8.81 -17.67
C TYR A 312 -2.36 -7.38 -17.21
N PHE A 313 -3.47 -6.64 -17.20
CA PHE A 313 -3.45 -5.27 -16.72
C PHE A 313 -4.64 -4.96 -15.84
N VAL A 314 -4.45 -3.95 -15.02
CA VAL A 314 -5.46 -3.33 -14.17
C VAL A 314 -5.42 -1.83 -14.39
N ARG A 315 -6.58 -1.16 -14.32
CA ARG A 315 -6.65 0.29 -14.40
C ARG A 315 -6.90 0.87 -13.03
N VAL A 316 -6.08 1.84 -12.65
CA VAL A 316 -6.18 2.53 -11.38
C VAL A 316 -6.37 4.01 -11.64
N ASP A 317 -7.39 4.60 -11.04
CA ASP A 317 -7.54 6.05 -10.98
C ASP A 317 -6.70 6.56 -9.81
N VAL A 318 -5.81 7.50 -10.09
CA VAL A 318 -4.92 8.14 -9.11
C VAL A 318 -5.15 9.64 -9.06
N THR A 319 -6.27 10.16 -9.58
CA THR A 319 -6.54 11.60 -9.64
C THR A 319 -6.56 12.25 -8.25
N GLU A 320 -7.12 11.54 -7.28
CA GLU A 320 -7.32 12.00 -5.91
C GLU A 320 -6.36 11.29 -4.96
N GLU A 321 -6.33 11.73 -3.71
CA GLU A 321 -5.44 11.19 -2.68
C GLU A 321 -5.51 9.67 -2.53
N PHE A 322 -6.74 9.12 -2.58
CA PHE A 322 -7.03 7.71 -2.41
C PHE A 322 -7.31 7.03 -3.77
N PRO A 323 -6.38 6.23 -4.31
CA PRO A 323 -6.59 5.54 -5.58
C PRO A 323 -7.68 4.49 -5.50
N PHE A 324 -8.28 4.16 -6.65
CA PHE A 324 -9.27 3.09 -6.76
C PHE A 324 -9.23 2.41 -8.13
N LEU A 325 -9.76 1.18 -8.19
CA LEU A 325 -9.83 0.41 -9.44
C LEU A 325 -10.88 0.98 -10.39
N VAL A 326 -10.48 1.23 -11.64
CA VAL A 326 -11.40 1.52 -12.75
C VAL A 326 -11.83 0.23 -13.44
N THR A 327 -10.90 -0.72 -13.60
CA THR A 327 -11.19 -2.05 -14.14
C THR A 327 -10.49 -3.12 -13.34
N LYS A 328 -11.13 -4.29 -13.20
CA LYS A 328 -10.50 -5.48 -12.63
C LYS A 328 -9.40 -6.03 -13.56
N LEU A 329 -8.52 -6.85 -13.01
CA LEU A 329 -7.46 -7.54 -13.73
C LEU A 329 -8.01 -8.25 -14.97
N SER A 330 -7.46 -7.93 -16.13
CA SER A 330 -7.93 -8.42 -17.42
C SER A 330 -6.75 -8.73 -18.34
N PRO A 331 -6.90 -9.61 -19.34
CA PRO A 331 -5.87 -9.83 -20.36
C PRO A 331 -5.49 -8.52 -21.04
N TYR A 332 -4.18 -8.31 -21.23
CA TYR A 332 -3.62 -7.16 -21.91
C TYR A 332 -3.04 -7.59 -23.26
N TYR A 333 -3.40 -6.85 -24.31
CA TYR A 333 -2.90 -7.06 -25.66
C TYR A 333 -2.13 -5.83 -26.10
N ASP A 334 -0.89 -6.02 -26.58
CA ASP A 334 -0.11 -4.96 -27.19
C ASP A 334 -0.88 -4.40 -28.40
N ARG A 335 -0.92 -3.08 -28.50
CA ARG A 335 -1.59 -2.34 -29.57
C ARG A 335 -0.61 -1.42 -30.28
#